data_AF-A0A932LLP0-F1
#
_entry.id   AF-A0A932LLP0-F1
#
_cell.length_a   1.000
_cell.length_b   1.000
_cell.length_c   1.000
_cell.angle_alpha   90.00
_cell.angle_beta   90.00
_cell.angle_gamma   90.00
#
_symmetry.space_group_name_H-M   'P 1'
#
loop_
_entity.id
_entity.type
_entity.pdbx_description
1 polymer ?
#
loop_
_entity_poly.entity_id
_entity_poly.type
_entity_poly.pdbx_seq_one_letter_code
_entity_poly.pdbx_strand_id
1 'polypeptide(L)' 'MVIRLKGTTGLLVAVVVVALLLVEFPAYRLFFGISVLIGLVIAGGLTWWYRTHPIKDVEVENKRPLGL' A
#
# COMPACT_ATOMS: atom_id res chain seq x y z
N MET A 1 -18.38 12.90 -17.01
CA MET A 1 -16.95 13.14 -17.30
C MET A 1 -16.13 12.36 -16.28
N VAL A 2 -15.66 11.16 -16.64
CA VAL A 2 -14.89 10.32 -15.70
C VAL A 2 -13.46 10.84 -15.68
N ILE A 3 -13.09 11.52 -14.58
CA ILE A 3 -11.73 12.01 -14.38
C ILE A 3 -10.84 10.77 -14.19
N ARG A 4 -10.15 10.35 -15.25
CA ARG A 4 -9.11 9.30 -15.21
C ARG A 4 -7.89 9.86 -14.48
N LEU A 5 -7.98 9.97 -13.16
CA LEU A 5 -6.82 10.26 -12.31
C LEU A 5 -5.84 9.10 -12.47
N LYS A 6 -4.72 9.38 -13.15
CA LYS A 6 -3.58 8.48 -13.21
C LYS A 6 -3.17 8.22 -11.76
N GLY A 7 -3.03 6.95 -11.35
CA GLY A 7 -2.76 6.60 -9.94
C GLY A 7 -1.61 7.39 -9.30
N THR A 8 -0.65 7.81 -10.12
CA THR A 8 0.44 8.73 -9.76
C THR A 8 -0.03 10.06 -9.14
N THR A 9 -1.11 10.68 -9.65
CA THR A 9 -1.63 11.95 -9.14
C THR A 9 -2.26 11.77 -7.75
N GLY A 10 -3.02 10.69 -7.54
CA GLY A 10 -3.58 10.37 -6.22
C GLY A 10 -2.49 10.10 -5.18
N LEU A 11 -1.44 9.38 -5.58
CA LEU A 11 -0.27 9.11 -4.73
C LEU A 11 0.42 10.43 -4.33
N LEU A 12 0.65 11.33 -5.29
CA LEU A 12 1.28 12.62 -5.04
C LEU A 12 0.48 13.47 -4.06
N VAL A 13 -0.85 13.54 -4.23
CA VAL A 13 -1.74 14.27 -3.32
C VAL A 13 -1.68 13.68 -1.91
N ALA A 14 -1.74 12.36 -1.78
CA ALA A 14 -1.64 11.71 -0.47
C ALA A 14 -0.33 12.05 0.24
N VAL A 15 0.81 12.01 -0.47
CA VAL A 15 2.12 12.36 0.09
C VAL A 15 2.16 13.82 0.56
N VAL A 16 1.61 14.75 -0.23
CA VAL A 16 1.58 16.18 0.13
C VAL A 16 0.72 16.43 1.38
N VAL A 17 -0.47 15.82 1.45
CA VAL A 17 -1.36 15.95 2.62
C VAL A 17 -0.67 15.45 3.89
N VAL A 18 -0.02 14.29 3.81
CA VAL A 18 0.75 13.72 4.92
C VAL A 18 1.89 14.66 5.35
N ALA A 19 2.63 15.23 4.39
CA ALA A 19 3.72 16.14 4.68
C ALA A 19 3.24 17.42 5.41
N LEU A 20 2.12 18.00 4.97
CA LEU A 20 1.52 19.17 5.62
C LEU A 20 1.10 18.86 7.07
N LEU A 21 0.46 17.71 7.31
CA LEU A 21 0.07 17.29 8.66
C LEU A 21 1.27 17.15 9.60
N LEU A 22 2.41 16.65 9.12
CA LEU A 22 3.64 16.51 9.90
C LEU A 22 4.33 17.84 10.26
N VAL A 23 4.13 18.87 9.43
CA VAL A 23 4.63 20.22 9.67
C VAL A 23 3.74 20.96 10.67
N GLU A 24 2.42 20.92 10.46
CA GLU A 24 1.42 21.62 11.28
C GLU A 24 1.32 21.03 12.69
N PHE A 25 1.46 19.70 12.83
CA PHE A 25 1.25 19.00 14.10
C PHE A 25 2.52 18.28 14.57
N PRO A 26 3.49 19.00 15.15
CA PRO A 26 4.75 18.41 15.61
C PRO A 26 4.54 17.35 16.71
N ALA A 27 3.49 17.48 17.52
CA ALA A 27 3.12 16.49 18.54
C ALA A 27 2.75 15.11 17.95
N TYR A 28 2.26 15.07 16.71
CA TYR A 28 1.83 13.84 16.04
C TYR A 28 2.96 13.13 15.29
N ARG A 29 4.17 13.68 15.25
CA ARG A 29 5.33 13.08 14.55
C ARG A 29 5.66 11.69 15.07
N LEU A 30 5.61 11.50 16.39
CA LEU A 30 5.87 10.20 17.01
C LEU A 30 4.78 9.19 16.66
N PHE A 31 3.51 9.58 16.74
CA PHE A 31 2.38 8.72 16.38
C PHE A 31 2.43 8.31 14.90
N PHE A 32 2.72 9.27 14.02
CA PHE A 32 2.91 9.01 12.60
C PHE A 32 4.10 8.09 12.33
N GLY A 33 5.24 8.32 13.01
CA GLY A 33 6.42 7.47 12.89
C GLY A 33 6.14 6.01 13.27
N ILE A 34 5.42 5.79 14.37
CA ILE A 34 5.01 4.44 14.80
C ILE A 34 4.06 3.80 13.78
N SER A 35 3.10 4.56 13.26
CA SER A 35 2.18 4.10 12.22
C SER A 35 2.91 3.66 10.94
N VAL A 36 3.86 4.46 10.45
CA VAL A 36 4.68 4.13 9.28
C VAL A 36 5.53 2.89 9.53
N LEU A 37 6.11 2.78 10.73
CA LEU A 37 6.92 1.64 11.12
C LEU A 37 6.10 0.35 11.12
N ILE A 38 4.88 0.37 11.68
CA ILE A 38 3.96 -0.77 11.63
C ILE A 38 3.64 -1.14 10.17
N GLY A 39 3.35 -0.15 9.33
CA GLY A 39 3.09 -0.37 7.90
C GLY A 39 4.28 -1.04 7.19
N LEU A 40 5.50 -0.58 7.46
CA LEU A 40 6.73 -1.17 6.93
C LEU A 40 6.97 -2.59 7.44
N VAL A 41 6.70 -2.86 8.72
CA VAL A 41 6.83 -4.20 9.31
C VAL A 41 5.86 -5.17 8.63
N ILE A 42 4.61 -4.78 8.43
CA ILE A 42 3.60 -5.62 7.75
C ILE A 42 3.98 -5.81 6.28
N ALA A 43 4.30 -4.73 5.55
CA ALA A 43 4.65 -4.80 4.13
C ALA A 43 5.92 -5.63 3.91
N GLY A 44 6.93 -5.45 4.76
CA GLY A 44 8.17 -6.21 4.74
C GLY A 44 7.94 -7.68 5.09
N GLY A 45 7.15 -7.96 6.12
CA GLY A 45 6.75 -9.31 6.51
C GLY A 45 6.00 -10.03 5.39
N LEU A 46 5.05 -9.35 4.75
CA LEU A 46 4.31 -9.88 3.61
C LEU A 46 5.25 -10.14 2.42
N THR A 47 6.13 -9.19 2.12
CA THR A 47 7.12 -9.32 1.02
C THR A 47 8.08 -10.49 1.28
N TRP A 48 8.53 -10.66 2.52
CA TRP A 48 9.35 -11.80 2.90
C TRP A 48 8.56 -13.11 2.77
N TRP A 49 7.32 -13.13 3.24
CA TRP A 49 6.43 -14.29 3.12
C TRP A 49 6.21 -14.69 1.66
N TYR A 50 5.90 -13.73 0.78
CA TYR A 50 5.78 -13.96 -0.67
C TYR A 50 7.07 -14.48 -1.29
N ARG A 51 8.23 -14.06 -0.77
CA ARG A 51 9.53 -14.51 -1.25
C ARG A 51 9.87 -15.93 -0.80
N THR A 52 9.45 -16.36 0.40
CA THR A 52 9.73 -17.71 0.91
C THR A 52 8.65 -18.73 0.55
N HIS A 53 7.41 -18.28 0.43
CA HIS A 53 6.26 -19.05 -0.05
C HIS A 53 5.75 -18.38 -1.34
N PRO A 54 6.48 -18.53 -2.46
CA PRO A 54 5.95 -18.10 -3.74
C PRO A 54 4.63 -18.84 -3.96
N ILE A 55 3.55 -18.08 -4.15
CA ILE A 55 2.23 -18.64 -4.50
C ILE A 55 2.45 -19.45 -5.77
N LYS A 56 2.44 -20.78 -5.64
CA LYS A 56 2.52 -21.68 -6.79
C LYS A 56 1.25 -21.44 -7.60
N ASP A 57 1.38 -21.35 -8.92
CA ASP A 57 0.27 -21.17 -9.87
C ASP A 57 -0.87 -22.21 -9.70
N VAL A 58 -0.64 -23.27 -8.93
CA VAL A 58 -1.61 -24.30 -8.54
C VAL A 58 -2.71 -23.79 -7.60
N GLU A 59 -2.51 -22.70 -6.85
CA GLU A 59 -3.63 -22.05 -6.12
C GLU A 59 -4.44 -21.10 -7.02
N VAL A 60 -3.95 -20.84 -8.24
CA VAL A 60 -4.71 -20.23 -9.35
C VAL A 60 -5.28 -21.33 -10.23
N GLU A 61 -5.63 -22.49 -9.66
CA GLU A 61 -6.41 -23.49 -10.37
C GLU A 61 -7.82 -22.95 -10.60
N ASN A 62 -7.95 -22.32 -11.76
CA ASN A 62 -9.20 -22.13 -12.50
C ASN A 62 -10.29 -21.31 -11.80
N LYS A 63 -10.02 -20.02 -11.60
CA LYS A 63 -11.09 -19.00 -11.68
C LYS A 63 -11.09 -18.35 -13.06
N ARG A 64 -11.36 -19.12 -14.12
CA ARG A 64 -12.01 -18.56 -15.32
C ARG A 64 -13.49 -18.43 -14.98
N PRO A 65 -14.04 -17.23 -14.72
CA PRO A 65 -15.48 -17.09 -14.56
C PRO A 65 -16.26 -17.25 -15.88
N LEU A 66 -15.58 -17.55 -17.00
CA LEU A 66 -16.19 -17.74 -18.31
C LEU A 66 -15.52 -18.94 -18.97
N GLY A 67 -16.19 -20.09 -18.94
CA GLY A 67 -15.80 -21.31 -19.63
C GLY A 67 -15.96 -21.16 -21.15
N LEU A 68 -15.12 -20.30 -21.73
CA LEU A 68 -14.92 -20.12 -23.17
C LEU A 68 -13.41 -20.30 -23.47
#